data_AF-A0A9N7NCM9-F1
#
_entry.id   AF-A0A9N7NCM9-F1
#
_cell.length_a   1.000
_cell.length_b   1.000
_cell.length_c   1.000
_cell.angle_alpha   90.00
_cell.angle_beta   90.00
_cell.angle_gamma   90.00
#
_symmetry.space_group_name_H-M   'P 1'
#
loop_
_entity.id
_entity.type
_entity.pdbx_description
1 polymer ?
#
loop_
_entity_poly.entity_id
_entity_poly.type
_entity_poly.pdbx_seq_one_letter_code
_entity_poly.pdbx_strand_id
1 'polypeptide(L)'
;MEKFYWAPTREDRIGVCKGIFRSDGVPDEAVVKLVDTFPGQSIDFFGALRARVYDDEVRKWIGGVGVEKIGSKLVNSREGPPTFEQPEMTLEKLLEYGFMLVQEQENVKRVQLADKYLKEAALGEANKDAIERGTFFGGASSS
;
A
#
# COMPACT_ATOMS: atom_id res chain seq x y z
N MET A 1 -4.64 -34.90 -9.49
CA MET A 1 -3.66 -33.81 -9.56
C MET A 1 -3.49 -33.27 -8.15
N GLU A 2 -2.31 -33.45 -7.56
CA GLU A 2 -2.03 -32.93 -6.22
C GLU A 2 -1.94 -31.40 -6.27
N LYS A 3 -2.63 -30.73 -5.35
CA LYS A 3 -2.56 -29.28 -5.23
C LYS A 3 -1.27 -28.93 -4.49
N PHE A 4 -0.37 -28.22 -5.14
CA PHE A 4 0.82 -27.68 -4.49
C PHE A 4 0.44 -26.43 -3.69
N TYR A 5 0.65 -26.46 -2.38
CA TYR A 5 0.46 -25.31 -1.51
C TYR A 5 1.83 -24.71 -1.18
N TRP A 6 2.02 -23.43 -1.51
CA TRP A 6 3.25 -22.70 -1.22
C TRP A 6 2.97 -21.62 -0.18
N ALA A 7 3.64 -21.75 0.96
CA ALA A 7 3.72 -20.71 1.98
C ALA A 7 5.20 -20.38 2.17
N PRO A 8 5.63 -19.12 1.92
CA PRO A 8 7.03 -18.76 1.96
C PRO A 8 7.59 -18.89 3.37
N THR A 9 8.75 -19.53 3.48
CA THR A 9 9.54 -19.55 4.72
C THR A 9 10.15 -18.18 4.99
N ARG A 10 10.72 -17.99 6.19
CA ARG A 10 11.50 -16.79 6.52
C ARG A 10 12.66 -16.59 5.53
N GLU A 11 13.34 -17.67 5.16
CA GLU A 11 14.46 -17.61 4.21
C GLU A 11 14.00 -17.21 2.81
N ASP A 12 12.86 -17.74 2.35
CA ASP A 12 12.27 -17.33 1.07
C ASP A 12 11.95 -15.83 1.08
N ARG A 13 11.37 -15.32 2.16
CA ARG A 13 11.04 -13.88 2.29
C ARG A 13 12.30 -13.02 2.24
N ILE A 14 13.36 -13.40 2.95
CA ILE A 14 14.63 -12.69 2.94
C ILE A 14 15.24 -12.74 1.53
N GLY A 15 15.27 -13.91 0.89
CA GLY A 15 15.81 -14.07 -0.45
C GLY A 15 15.10 -13.19 -1.48
N VAL A 16 13.76 -13.16 -1.44
CA VAL A 16 12.99 -12.29 -2.34
C VAL A 16 13.19 -10.81 -2.02
N CYS A 17 13.24 -10.42 -0.74
CA CYS A 17 13.51 -9.03 -0.35
C CYS A 17 14.90 -8.56 -0.78
N LYS A 18 15.93 -9.41 -0.69
CA LYS A 18 17.26 -9.10 -1.25
C LYS A 18 17.18 -8.86 -2.76
N GLY A 19 16.35 -9.61 -3.47
CA GLY A 19 16.07 -9.39 -4.89
C GLY A 19 15.43 -8.02 -5.17
N ILE A 20 14.48 -7.60 -4.34
CA ILE A 20 13.79 -6.31 -4.45
C ILE A 20 14.77 -5.13 -4.29
N PHE A 21 15.67 -5.20 -3.30
CA PHE A 21 16.62 -4.13 -2.98
C PHE A 21 17.98 -4.27 -3.67
N ARG A 22 18.15 -5.24 -4.58
CA ARG A 22 19.44 -5.57 -5.20
C ARG A 22 20.10 -4.39 -5.89
N SER A 23 19.31 -3.57 -6.58
CA SER A 23 19.83 -2.39 -7.27
C SER A 23 20.13 -1.24 -6.32
N ASP A 24 19.61 -1.23 -5.09
CA ASP A 24 19.66 -0.10 -4.17
C ASP A 24 20.80 -0.16 -3.15
N GLY A 25 21.68 -1.16 -3.25
CA GLY A 25 22.88 -1.25 -2.42
C GLY A 25 22.61 -1.46 -0.92
N VAL A 26 21.41 -1.94 -0.56
CA VAL A 26 21.06 -2.19 0.84
C VAL A 26 21.86 -3.38 1.37
N PRO A 27 22.57 -3.26 2.52
CA PRO A 27 23.29 -4.37 3.11
C PRO A 27 22.38 -5.55 3.42
N ASP A 28 22.85 -6.77 3.19
CA ASP A 28 22.11 -8.00 3.47
C ASP A 28 21.59 -8.08 4.91
N GLU A 29 22.41 -7.62 5.87
CA GLU A 29 22.03 -7.56 7.29
C GLU A 29 20.86 -6.59 7.55
N ALA A 30 20.81 -5.48 6.82
CA ALA A 30 19.72 -4.52 6.90
C ALA A 30 18.43 -5.12 6.32
N VAL A 31 18.52 -5.86 5.20
CA VAL A 31 17.36 -6.58 4.63
C VAL A 31 16.83 -7.61 5.61
N VAL A 32 17.70 -8.37 6.28
CA VAL A 32 17.29 -9.34 7.30
C VAL A 32 16.54 -8.66 8.45
N LYS A 33 17.11 -7.58 9.02
CA LYS A 33 16.46 -6.79 10.07
C LYS A 33 15.11 -6.25 9.62
N LEU A 34 15.02 -5.77 8.37
CA LEU A 34 13.80 -5.22 7.82
C LEU A 34 12.68 -6.29 7.72
N VAL A 35 13.00 -7.48 7.20
CA VAL A 35 12.04 -8.59 7.10
C VAL A 35 11.59 -9.07 8.49
N ASP A 36 12.52 -9.16 9.43
CA ASP A 36 12.23 -9.58 10.81
C ASP A 36 11.38 -8.54 11.56
N THR A 37 11.52 -7.25 11.23
CA THR A 37 10.71 -6.18 11.84
C THR A 37 9.25 -6.23 11.37
N PHE A 38 9.00 -6.72 10.15
CA PHE A 38 7.66 -6.78 9.55
C PHE A 38 7.22 -8.24 9.27
N PRO A 39 7.09 -9.10 10.30
CA PRO A 39 6.89 -10.53 10.11
C PRO A 39 5.52 -10.87 9.49
N GLY A 40 4.49 -10.03 9.69
CA GLY A 40 3.14 -10.24 9.15
C GLY A 40 2.89 -9.63 7.77
N GLN A 41 3.89 -8.99 7.17
CA GLN A 41 3.75 -8.35 5.86
C GLN A 41 4.10 -9.30 4.71
N SER A 42 3.30 -9.28 3.66
CA SER A 42 3.54 -10.04 2.43
C SER A 42 4.75 -9.48 1.65
N ILE A 43 5.21 -10.19 0.64
CA ILE A 43 6.42 -9.81 -0.12
C ILE A 43 6.21 -8.50 -0.90
N ASP A 44 5.00 -8.28 -1.41
CA ASP A 44 4.58 -7.05 -2.10
C ASP A 44 4.75 -5.79 -1.24
N PHE A 45 4.61 -5.88 0.09
CA PHE A 45 4.86 -4.79 1.03
C PHE A 45 6.27 -4.21 0.85
N PHE A 46 7.29 -5.04 0.68
CA PHE A 46 8.66 -4.55 0.52
C PHE A 46 8.89 -3.90 -0.85
N GLY A 47 8.16 -4.33 -1.87
CA GLY A 47 8.11 -3.63 -3.17
C GLY A 47 7.44 -2.26 -3.05
N ALA A 48 6.33 -2.18 -2.32
CA ALA A 48 5.64 -0.91 -2.03
C ALA A 48 6.51 0.02 -1.18
N LEU A 49 7.24 -0.51 -0.20
CA LEU A 49 8.21 0.23 0.61
C LEU A 49 9.30 0.85 -0.25
N ARG A 50 9.92 0.05 -1.13
CA ARG A 50 10.91 0.55 -2.09
C ARG A 50 10.33 1.68 -2.94
N ALA A 51 9.15 1.47 -3.52
CA ALA A 51 8.49 2.47 -4.36
C ALA A 51 8.20 3.78 -3.60
N ARG A 52 7.75 3.70 -2.33
CA ARG A 52 7.48 4.89 -1.50
C ARG A 52 8.69 5.79 -1.30
N VAL A 53 9.89 5.22 -1.20
CA VAL A 53 11.13 6.01 -1.08
C VAL A 53 11.41 6.77 -2.38
N TYR A 54 11.23 6.12 -3.54
CA TYR A 54 11.36 6.79 -4.84
C TYR A 54 10.28 7.87 -5.05
N ASP A 55 9.03 7.59 -4.65
CA ASP A 55 7.93 8.54 -4.72
C ASP A 55 8.25 9.83 -3.97
N ASP A 56 8.94 9.75 -2.84
CA ASP A 56 9.30 10.92 -2.05
C ASP A 56 10.36 11.79 -2.75
N GLU A 57 11.34 11.19 -3.42
CA GLU A 57 12.31 11.95 -4.22
C GLU A 57 11.63 12.63 -5.43
N VAL A 58 10.70 11.94 -6.09
CA VAL A 58 9.91 12.55 -7.16
C VAL A 58 9.04 13.69 -6.61
N ARG A 59 8.44 13.52 -5.42
CA ARG A 59 7.66 14.57 -4.75
C ARG A 59 8.51 15.80 -4.42
N LYS A 60 9.75 15.61 -3.92
CA LYS A 60 10.69 16.72 -3.68
C LYS A 60 11.04 17.45 -4.97
N TRP A 61 11.29 16.72 -6.06
CA TRP A 61 11.53 17.32 -7.37
C TRP A 61 10.33 18.15 -7.86
N ILE A 62 9.11 17.61 -7.73
CA ILE A 62 7.87 18.33 -8.05
C ILE A 62 7.78 19.63 -7.22
N GLY A 63 8.05 19.54 -5.91
CA GLY A 63 8.04 20.70 -5.01
C GLY A 63 9.07 21.77 -5.38
N GLY A 64 10.24 21.37 -5.88
CA GLY A 64 11.29 22.29 -6.32
C GLY A 64 11.04 22.93 -7.68
N VAL A 65 10.45 22.20 -8.63
CA VAL A 65 10.16 22.70 -9.99
C VAL A 65 8.91 23.59 -10.00
N GLY A 66 7.91 23.27 -9.18
CA GLY A 66 6.59 23.88 -9.23
C GLY A 66 5.65 23.08 -10.14
N VAL A 67 4.43 22.83 -9.68
CA VAL A 67 3.44 21.96 -10.35
C VAL A 67 3.12 22.48 -11.75
N GLU A 68 3.11 23.79 -11.93
CA GLU A 68 2.84 24.46 -13.19
C GLU A 68 3.93 24.27 -14.26
N LYS A 69 5.16 23.94 -13.86
CA LYS A 69 6.33 23.80 -14.76
C LYS A 69 6.72 22.35 -15.04
N ILE A 70 6.04 21.36 -14.44
CA ILE A 70 6.35 19.95 -14.64
C ILE A 70 6.22 19.57 -16.12
N GLY A 71 5.12 19.95 -16.78
CA GLY A 71 4.86 19.55 -18.16
C GLY A 71 5.92 20.04 -19.15
N SER A 72 6.44 21.26 -18.95
CA SER A 72 7.50 21.82 -19.80
C SER A 72 8.85 21.15 -19.55
N LYS A 73 9.14 20.74 -18.32
CA LYS A 73 10.40 20.07 -17.94
C LYS A 73 10.40 18.56 -18.19
N LEU A 74 9.24 17.91 -18.20
CA LEU A 74 9.12 16.46 -18.37
C LEU A 74 8.86 16.04 -19.83
N VAL A 75 7.90 16.70 -20.49
CA VAL A 75 7.39 16.26 -21.82
C VAL A 75 7.86 17.16 -22.94
N ASN A 76 7.86 18.49 -22.73
CA ASN A 76 8.22 19.47 -23.76
C ASN A 76 9.67 19.99 -23.63
N SER A 77 10.53 19.23 -22.94
CA SER A 77 11.92 19.61 -22.69
C SER A 77 12.80 19.28 -23.89
N ARG A 78 13.64 20.25 -24.32
CA ARG A 78 14.70 20.02 -25.31
C ARG A 78 15.91 19.28 -24.74
N GLU A 79 16.06 19.28 -23.42
CA GLU A 79 17.15 18.65 -22.68
C GLU A 79 16.84 17.19 -22.30
N GLY A 80 15.65 16.69 -22.67
CA GLY A 80 15.16 15.37 -22.28
C GLY A 80 14.47 15.36 -20.90
N PRO A 81 13.93 14.20 -20.47
CA PRO A 81 13.33 14.05 -19.16
C PRO A 81 14.38 14.17 -18.05
N PRO A 82 14.00 14.63 -16.84
CA PRO A 82 14.91 14.72 -15.71
C PRO A 82 15.45 13.32 -15.36
N THR A 83 16.76 13.24 -15.16
CA THR A 83 17.39 12.04 -14.62
C THR A 83 17.36 12.11 -13.10
N PHE A 84 16.87 11.04 -12.47
CA PHE A 84 16.84 10.94 -11.02
C PHE A 84 18.01 10.12 -10.54
N GLU A 85 18.72 10.62 -9.54
CA GLU A 85 19.67 9.82 -8.79
C GLU A 85 18.93 8.82 -7.91
N GLN A 86 19.53 7.65 -7.75
CA GLN A 86 18.97 6.62 -6.89
C GLN A 86 19.03 7.07 -5.42
N PRO A 87 17.91 7.05 -4.69
CA PRO A 87 17.90 7.44 -3.28
C PRO A 87 18.74 6.48 -2.44
N GLU A 88 19.40 7.03 -1.42
CA GLU A 88 20.02 6.22 -0.38
C GLU A 88 18.96 5.46 0.42
N MET A 89 19.02 4.14 0.36
CA MET A 89 18.11 3.22 1.04
C MET A 89 18.70 2.76 2.38
N THR A 90 18.92 3.70 3.30
CA THR A 90 19.39 3.37 4.66
C THR A 90 18.35 2.57 5.42
N LEU A 91 18.79 1.74 6.38
CA LEU A 91 17.89 0.93 7.19
C LEU A 91 16.89 1.82 7.95
N GLU A 92 17.35 2.94 8.48
CA GLU A 92 16.54 3.91 9.22
C GLU A 92 15.40 4.45 8.35
N LYS A 93 15.71 4.86 7.12
CA LYS A 93 14.70 5.35 6.15
C LYS A 93 13.70 4.25 5.81
N LEU A 94 14.17 3.03 5.56
CA LEU A 94 13.30 1.89 5.25
C LEU A 94 12.38 1.52 6.42
N LEU A 95 12.86 1.61 7.66
CA LEU A 95 12.04 1.37 8.85
C LEU A 95 10.99 2.46 9.03
N GLU A 96 11.37 3.74 8.86
CA GLU A 96 10.45 4.88 8.96
C GLU A 96 9.28 4.74 7.97
N TYR A 97 9.58 4.55 6.69
CA TYR A 97 8.53 4.32 5.67
C TYR A 97 7.77 3.02 5.90
N GLY A 98 8.43 1.98 6.42
CA GLY A 98 7.82 0.70 6.76
C GLY A 98 6.71 0.87 7.81
N PHE A 99 7.00 1.56 8.91
CA PHE A 99 6.00 1.84 9.95
C PHE A 99 4.88 2.77 9.44
N MET A 100 5.23 3.77 8.62
CA MET A 100 4.24 4.65 7.99
C MET A 100 3.25 3.85 7.13
N LEU A 101 3.74 2.90 6.31
CA LEU A 101 2.91 2.04 5.47
C LEU A 101 2.03 1.09 6.31
N VAL A 102 2.56 0.53 7.40
CA VAL A 102 1.75 -0.30 8.31
C VAL A 102 0.62 0.52 8.93
N GLN A 103 0.90 1.73 9.39
CA GLN A 103 -0.11 2.64 9.93
C GLN A 103 -1.16 3.01 8.87
N GLU A 104 -0.76 3.25 7.61
CA GLU A 104 -1.67 3.49 6.49
C GLU A 104 -2.60 2.28 6.27
N GLN A 105 -2.06 1.05 6.28
CA GLN A 105 -2.86 -0.17 6.16
C GLN A 105 -3.86 -0.33 7.32
N GLU A 106 -3.44 -0.08 8.56
CA GLU A 106 -4.32 -0.16 9.74
C GLU A 106 -5.45 0.86 9.68
N ASN A 107 -5.15 2.08 9.23
CA ASN A 107 -6.14 3.14 9.06
C ASN A 107 -7.17 2.76 8.01
N VAL A 108 -6.75 2.25 6.84
CA VAL A 108 -7.67 1.78 5.80
C VAL A 108 -8.60 0.69 6.35
N LYS A 109 -8.06 -0.30 7.06
CA LYS A 109 -8.86 -1.37 7.68
C LYS A 109 -9.87 -0.81 8.69
N ARG A 110 -9.46 0.16 9.52
CA ARG A 110 -10.34 0.84 10.48
C ARG A 110 -11.48 1.57 9.81
N VAL A 111 -11.19 2.34 8.77
CA VAL A 111 -12.19 3.12 8.02
C VAL A 111 -13.17 2.18 7.32
N GLN A 112 -12.69 1.12 6.67
CA GLN A 112 -13.54 0.12 6.04
C GLN A 112 -14.47 -0.59 7.03
N LEU A 113 -13.94 -0.94 8.22
CA LEU A 113 -14.74 -1.55 9.26
C LEU A 113 -15.85 -0.60 9.76
N ALA A 114 -15.51 0.66 10.02
CA ALA A 114 -16.46 1.67 10.46
C ALA A 114 -17.56 1.91 9.41
N ASP A 115 -17.19 2.04 8.13
CA ASP A 115 -18.14 2.22 7.02
C ASP A 115 -19.11 1.03 6.91
N LYS A 116 -18.62 -0.20 7.09
CA LYS A 116 -19.47 -1.39 7.09
C LYS A 116 -20.50 -1.36 8.21
N TYR A 117 -20.10 -1.05 9.44
CA TYR A 117 -21.03 -0.96 10.58
C TYR A 117 -22.06 0.16 10.40
N LEU A 118 -21.66 1.33 9.90
CA LEU A 118 -22.56 2.45 9.68
C LEU A 118 -23.57 2.18 8.56
N LYS A 119 -23.14 1.51 7.48
CA LYS A 119 -24.04 1.07 6.40
C LYS A 119 -25.02 0.00 6.86
N GLU A 120 -24.56 -0.99 7.62
CA GLU A 120 -25.44 -2.03 8.18
C GLU A 120 -26.43 -1.46 9.19
N ALA A 121 -26.02 -0.51 10.02
CA ALA A 121 -26.91 0.22 10.92
C ALA A 121 -27.94 1.05 10.15
N ALA A 122 -27.53 1.81 9.13
CA ALA A 122 -28.43 2.59 8.30
C ALA A 122 -29.42 1.72 7.51
N LEU A 123 -28.99 0.56 7.00
CA LEU A 123 -29.87 -0.43 6.38
C LEU A 123 -30.84 -1.04 7.39
N GLY A 124 -30.39 -1.30 8.62
CA GLY A 124 -31.23 -1.79 9.70
C GLY A 124 -32.32 -0.80 10.09
N GLU A 125 -31.98 0.48 10.25
CA GLU A 125 -32.95 1.55 10.54
C GLU A 125 -33.90 1.80 9.36
N ALA A 126 -33.39 1.82 8.12
CA ALA A 126 -34.25 1.96 6.93
C ALA A 126 -35.25 0.79 6.79
N ASN A 127 -34.84 -0.44 7.14
CA ASN A 127 -35.72 -1.60 7.14
C ASN A 127 -36.77 -1.50 8.26
N LYS A 128 -36.40 -1.06 9.48
CA LYS A 128 -37.37 -0.80 10.56
C LYS A 128 -38.38 0.26 10.15
N ASP A 129 -37.92 1.39 9.63
CA ASP A 129 -38.78 2.48 9.17
C ASP A 129 -39.71 2.06 8.02
N ALA A 130 -39.25 1.16 7.13
CA ALA A 130 -40.07 0.61 6.05
C ALA A 130 -41.11 -0.40 6.57
N ILE A 131 -40.78 -1.19 7.60
CA ILE A 131 -41.71 -2.08 8.30
C ILE A 131 -42.77 -1.26 9.03
N GLU A 132 -42.39 -0.22 9.78
CA GLU A 132 -43.30 0.66 10.51
C GLU A 132 -44.24 1.44 9.58
N ARG A 133 -43.75 1.86 8.41
CA ARG A 133 -44.55 2.55 7.38
C ARG A 133 -45.33 1.61 6.46
N GLY A 134 -45.25 0.29 6.65
CA GLY A 134 -45.99 -0.71 5.87
C GLY A 134 -45.57 -0.81 4.39
N THR A 135 -44.39 -0.30 4.03
CA THR A 135 -43.86 -0.32 2.65
C THR A 135 -42.83 -1.41 2.41
N PHE A 136 -42.49 -2.20 3.44
CA PHE A 136 -41.59 -3.35 3.32
C PHE A 136 -42.30 -4.52 2.61
N PHE A 137 -42.30 -4.50 1.28
CA PHE A 137 -42.75 -5.63 0.46
C PHE A 137 -41.69 -6.73 0.46
N GLY A 138 -41.80 -7.67 1.39
CA GLY A 138 -41.10 -8.95 1.35
C GLY A 138 -41.48 -9.70 0.07
N GLY A 139 -40.56 -9.76 -0.88
CA GLY A 139 -40.70 -10.57 -2.07
C GLY A 139 -40.73 -12.06 -1.74
N ALA A 140 -41.88 -12.66 -2.04
CA ALA A 140 -42.14 -14.09 -2.29
C ALA A 140 -42.32 -15.03 -1.08
N SER A 141 -43.59 -15.15 -0.64
CA SER A 141 -44.20 -16.46 -0.39
C SER A 141 -45.09 -16.83 -1.57
N SER A 142 -44.86 -17.97 -2.22
CA SER A 142 -45.85 -19.00 -2.60
C SER A 142 -45.41 -19.85 -3.80
N SER A 143 -45.40 -21.18 -3.54
CA SER A 143 -45.68 -22.34 -4.43
C SER A 143 -44.99 -22.48 -5.78
#